data_AF-A0A2V5NB98-F1
#
_entry.id   AF-A0A2V5NB98-F1
#
_cell.length_a   1.000
_cell.length_b   1.000
_cell.length_c   1.000
_cell.angle_alpha   90.00
_cell.angle_beta   90.00
_cell.angle_gamma   90.00
#
_symmetry.space_group_name_H-M   'P 1'
#
loop_
_entity.id
_entity.type
_entity.pdbx_description
1 polymer ?
#
loop_
_entity_poly.entity_id
_entity_poly.type
_entity_poly.pdbx_seq_one_letter_code
_entity_poly.pdbx_strand_id
1 'polypeptide(L)'
;MSARIYRDKQISLEPLLGKICGVIGFGAQGRAHALNLRDSGCEVLIGLRPTSKSRPLARAAGLSVFRTEEAVQRSDIIFLALPDSRMPKIFARQIAPYLGAGQTLLFAHGFAVFYKTIVPPAHLDVVMVAPKALGPMMRREFERGHGVPAIVAVEQNFTGRARATAMAWAKAIGCGRAGVIETTFREETETDLFGEQAVLCGGTTALIRNAFEVLVRAGYAPELAYFECLHELKFIVDLIHEAGLAGMRDLISDTAKWGDLVVGPKIVDKHVQENMAKALRNIRSGKFAREFIHEMERGGTRYRALLRKARHHPIETAGRRIRPLMTWRNK
;
A
#
# COMPACT_ATOMS: atom_id res chain seq x y z
N MET A 1 15.85 -1.56 20.24
CA MET A 1 16.84 -1.09 19.24
C MET A 1 16.10 -0.35 18.15
N SER A 2 16.52 0.86 17.79
CA SER A 2 15.92 1.62 16.69
C SER A 2 16.39 1.06 15.34
N ALA A 3 15.48 0.98 14.36
CA ALA A 3 15.84 0.54 13.02
C ALA A 3 16.68 1.62 12.30
N ARG A 4 17.66 1.20 11.50
CA ARG A 4 18.46 2.12 10.70
C ARG A 4 17.64 2.67 9.54
N ILE A 5 17.66 3.99 9.36
CA ILE A 5 16.96 4.70 8.27
C ILE A 5 17.98 5.12 7.22
N TYR A 6 17.77 4.68 5.97
CA TYR A 6 18.56 5.05 4.80
C TYR A 6 17.86 6.17 4.03
N ARG A 7 18.63 7.17 3.59
CA ARG A 7 18.15 8.26 2.72
C ARG A 7 18.96 8.27 1.43
N ASP A 8 18.58 9.14 0.49
CA ASP A 8 19.20 9.20 -0.85
C ASP A 8 20.72 9.30 -0.84
N LYS A 9 21.29 9.97 0.17
CA LYS A 9 22.74 10.13 0.34
C LYS A 9 23.46 8.81 0.60
N GLN A 10 22.77 7.81 1.16
CA GLN A 10 23.34 6.49 1.48
C GLN A 10 23.02 5.40 0.44
N ILE A 11 22.30 5.74 -0.63
CA ILE A 11 21.81 4.75 -1.61
C ILE A 11 22.34 5.10 -3.00
N SER A 12 22.97 4.15 -3.68
CA SER A 12 23.42 4.30 -5.08
C SER A 12 22.32 3.88 -6.07
N LEU A 13 22.24 4.57 -7.21
CA LEU A 13 21.42 4.15 -8.36
C LEU A 13 22.17 3.22 -9.32
N GLU A 14 23.49 3.06 -9.13
CA GLU A 14 24.34 2.21 -9.95
C GLU A 14 23.79 0.80 -10.22
N PRO A 15 23.14 0.10 -9.26
CA PRO A 15 22.56 -1.22 -9.52
C PRO A 15 21.46 -1.25 -10.60
N LEU A 16 20.89 -0.11 -10.98
CA LEU A 16 19.87 0.01 -12.03
C LEU A 16 20.43 0.54 -13.36
N LEU A 17 21.70 0.98 -13.42
CA LEU A 17 22.28 1.54 -14.64
C LEU A 17 22.42 0.43 -15.70
N GLY A 18 21.90 0.71 -16.90
CA GLY A 18 21.88 -0.25 -18.01
C GLY A 18 20.99 -1.48 -17.77
N LYS A 19 20.11 -1.45 -16.75
CA LYS A 19 19.16 -2.52 -16.44
C LYS A 19 17.75 -2.16 -16.90
N ILE A 20 17.06 -3.13 -17.49
CA ILE A 20 15.66 -2.97 -17.92
C ILE A 20 14.74 -3.27 -16.74
N CYS A 21 13.99 -2.25 -16.30
CA CYS A 21 13.01 -2.34 -15.22
C CYS A 21 11.62 -2.68 -15.79
N GLY A 22 11.22 -3.94 -15.66
CA GLY A 22 9.90 -4.42 -16.07
C GLY A 22 8.85 -4.24 -15.00
N VAL A 23 7.76 -3.55 -15.31
CA VAL A 23 6.62 -3.40 -14.40
C VAL A 23 5.42 -4.17 -14.95
N ILE A 24 5.06 -5.25 -14.26
CA ILE A 24 3.97 -6.16 -14.65
C ILE A 24 2.67 -5.71 -13.99
N GLY A 25 1.83 -5.02 -14.76
CA GLY A 25 0.61 -4.37 -14.25
C GLY A 25 0.76 -2.84 -14.15
N PHE A 26 -0.32 -2.12 -14.43
CA PHE A 26 -0.31 -0.65 -14.49
C PHE A 26 -1.51 -0.06 -13.72
N GLY A 27 -1.73 -0.59 -12.52
CA GLY A 27 -2.68 -0.06 -11.53
C GLY A 27 -2.07 1.07 -10.70
N ALA A 28 -2.58 1.27 -9.48
CA ALA A 28 -2.12 2.33 -8.56
C ALA A 28 -0.60 2.31 -8.33
N GLN A 29 -0.05 1.21 -7.79
CA GLN A 29 1.38 1.09 -7.52
C GLN A 29 2.20 0.93 -8.81
N GLY A 30 1.77 0.08 -9.74
CA GLY A 30 2.48 -0.14 -11.01
C GLY A 30 2.69 1.14 -11.81
N ARG A 31 1.66 1.99 -11.92
CA ARG A 31 1.77 3.31 -12.58
C ARG A 31 2.75 4.22 -11.84
N ALA A 32 2.65 4.31 -10.52
CA ALA A 32 3.50 5.21 -9.75
C ALA A 32 4.97 4.78 -9.78
N HIS A 33 5.27 3.48 -9.61
CA HIS A 33 6.62 2.94 -9.75
C HIS A 33 7.19 3.21 -11.16
N ALA A 34 6.45 2.85 -12.21
CA ALA A 34 6.91 3.01 -13.58
C ALA A 34 7.23 4.47 -13.94
N LEU A 35 6.35 5.41 -13.56
CA LEU A 35 6.57 6.83 -13.86
C LEU A 35 7.71 7.41 -13.04
N ASN A 36 7.85 7.05 -11.76
CA ASN A 36 8.95 7.55 -10.94
C ASN A 36 10.30 6.98 -11.39
N LEU A 37 10.36 5.69 -11.76
CA LEU A 37 11.56 5.07 -12.34
C LEU A 37 11.99 5.78 -13.62
N ARG A 38 11.04 6.00 -14.54
CA ARG A 38 11.29 6.73 -15.80
C ARG A 38 11.83 8.13 -15.52
N ASP A 39 11.20 8.87 -14.61
CA ASP A 39 11.61 10.24 -14.27
C ASP A 39 12.96 10.28 -13.52
N SER A 40 13.37 9.16 -12.92
CA SER A 40 14.71 8.95 -12.35
C SER A 40 15.74 8.46 -13.36
N GLY A 41 15.38 8.39 -14.66
CA GLY A 41 16.29 8.01 -15.75
C GLY A 41 16.49 6.50 -15.93
N CYS A 42 15.67 5.66 -15.29
CA CYS A 42 15.72 4.22 -15.49
C CYS A 42 15.02 3.83 -16.81
N GLU A 43 15.53 2.78 -17.47
CA GLU A 43 14.83 2.17 -18.60
C GLU A 43 13.65 1.33 -18.09
N VAL A 44 12.43 1.69 -18.50
CA VAL A 44 11.20 1.06 -17.99
C VAL A 44 10.36 0.51 -19.14
N LEU A 45 9.87 -0.72 -18.96
CA LEU A 45 8.85 -1.31 -19.82
C LEU A 45 7.67 -1.83 -19.01
N ILE A 46 6.52 -1.94 -19.66
CA ILE A 46 5.26 -2.33 -19.05
C ILE A 46 4.76 -3.64 -19.62
N GLY A 47 4.56 -4.63 -18.75
CA GLY A 47 3.92 -5.91 -19.09
C GLY A 47 2.41 -5.86 -18.82
N LEU A 48 1.60 -5.97 -19.89
CA LEU A 48 0.14 -5.98 -19.77
C LEU A 48 -0.48 -6.99 -20.75
N ARG A 49 -1.53 -7.70 -20.29
CA ARG A 49 -2.38 -8.48 -21.19
C ARG A 49 -2.92 -7.61 -22.35
N PRO A 50 -3.11 -8.15 -23.56
CA PRO A 50 -3.58 -7.39 -24.73
C PRO A 50 -4.89 -6.62 -24.50
N THR A 51 -5.81 -7.20 -23.72
CA THR A 51 -7.12 -6.61 -23.41
C THR A 51 -7.11 -5.61 -22.24
N SER A 52 -5.93 -5.22 -21.73
CA SER A 52 -5.88 -4.30 -20.59
C SER A 52 -6.27 -2.89 -21.00
N LYS A 53 -7.26 -2.32 -20.31
CA LYS A 53 -7.68 -0.92 -20.45
C LYS A 53 -6.57 0.10 -20.08
N SER A 54 -5.51 -0.35 -19.42
CA SER A 54 -4.37 0.49 -19.05
C SER A 54 -3.30 0.60 -20.14
N ARG A 55 -3.38 -0.16 -21.24
CA ARG A 55 -2.37 -0.08 -22.33
C ARG A 55 -2.31 1.32 -22.97
N PRO A 56 -3.44 1.98 -23.31
CA PRO A 56 -3.41 3.34 -23.85
C PRO A 56 -2.83 4.34 -22.85
N LEU A 57 -3.16 4.20 -21.56
CA LEU A 57 -2.65 5.07 -20.49
C LEU A 57 -1.13 4.96 -20.33
N ALA A 58 -0.58 3.73 -20.38
CA ALA A 58 0.86 3.51 -20.30
C ALA A 58 1.59 4.09 -21.52
N ARG A 59 1.05 3.89 -22.73
CA ARG A 59 1.62 4.47 -23.98
C ARG A 59 1.56 5.99 -24.00
N ALA A 60 0.44 6.58 -23.57
CA ALA A 60 0.29 8.03 -23.46
C ALA A 60 1.27 8.64 -22.46
N ALA A 61 1.74 7.84 -21.48
CA ALA A 61 2.81 8.22 -20.58
C ALA A 61 4.22 7.92 -21.13
N GLY A 62 4.38 7.68 -22.44
CA GLY A 62 5.69 7.46 -23.06
C GLY A 62 6.38 6.16 -22.65
N LEU A 63 5.64 5.17 -22.14
CA LEU A 63 6.21 3.88 -21.73
C LEU A 63 6.00 2.82 -22.82
N SER A 64 7.01 2.00 -23.05
CA SER A 64 6.93 0.83 -23.93
C SER A 64 6.02 -0.24 -23.31
N VAL A 65 5.05 -0.74 -24.08
CA VAL A 65 4.05 -1.71 -23.58
C VAL A 65 4.08 -2.99 -24.39
N PHE A 66 4.49 -4.06 -23.72
CA PHE A 66 4.58 -5.41 -24.25
C PHE A 66 3.48 -6.32 -23.70
N ARG A 67 3.45 -7.57 -24.19
CA ARG A 67 2.73 -8.64 -23.48
C ARG A 67 3.49 -9.00 -22.20
N THR A 68 2.79 -9.61 -21.23
CA THR A 68 3.42 -9.99 -19.94
C THR A 68 4.64 -10.87 -20.15
N GLU A 69 4.51 -11.90 -20.99
CA GLU A 69 5.55 -12.91 -21.21
C GLU A 69 6.81 -12.25 -21.81
N GLU A 70 6.62 -11.43 -22.83
CA GLU A 70 7.70 -10.69 -23.50
C GLU A 70 8.36 -9.65 -22.57
N ALA A 71 7.57 -8.94 -21.76
CA ALA A 71 8.09 -8.02 -20.77
C ALA A 71 9.01 -8.72 -19.77
N VAL A 72 8.63 -9.91 -19.30
CA VAL A 72 9.44 -10.73 -18.38
C VAL A 72 10.77 -11.12 -19.02
N GLN A 73 10.76 -11.60 -20.26
CA GLN A 73 11.98 -12.01 -20.97
C GLN A 73 12.96 -10.85 -21.21
N ARG A 74 12.44 -9.64 -21.44
CA ARG A 74 13.24 -8.45 -21.75
C ARG A 74 13.80 -7.75 -20.50
N SER A 75 13.29 -8.05 -19.31
CA SER A 75 13.62 -7.28 -18.10
C SER A 75 14.74 -7.93 -17.30
N ASP A 76 15.59 -7.13 -16.66
CA ASP A 76 16.53 -7.62 -15.65
C ASP A 76 15.88 -7.68 -14.26
N ILE A 77 15.02 -6.69 -13.98
CA ILE A 77 14.32 -6.54 -12.70
C ILE A 77 12.83 -6.46 -13.01
N ILE A 78 12.07 -7.38 -12.41
CA ILE A 78 10.66 -7.59 -12.73
C ILE A 78 9.82 -7.28 -11.49
N PHE A 79 9.14 -6.14 -11.50
CA PHE A 79 8.20 -5.74 -10.46
C PHE A 79 6.80 -6.29 -10.73
N LEU A 80 6.28 -7.09 -9.80
CA LEU A 80 4.93 -7.65 -9.87
C LEU A 80 3.89 -6.72 -9.25
N ALA A 81 3.41 -5.76 -10.04
CA ALA A 81 2.34 -4.83 -9.67
C ALA A 81 0.93 -5.42 -9.89
N LEU A 82 0.71 -6.64 -9.38
CA LEU A 82 -0.52 -7.41 -9.54
C LEU A 82 -1.25 -7.56 -8.21
N PRO A 83 -2.59 -7.72 -8.20
CA PRO A 83 -3.31 -8.00 -6.96
C PRO A 83 -2.90 -9.37 -6.40
N ASP A 84 -2.68 -9.46 -5.08
CA ASP A 84 -2.18 -10.66 -4.41
C ASP A 84 -3.03 -11.91 -4.71
N SER A 85 -4.36 -11.77 -4.77
CA SER A 85 -5.28 -12.87 -5.09
C SER A 85 -5.19 -13.39 -6.52
N ARG A 86 -4.66 -12.60 -7.47
CA ARG A 86 -4.54 -12.98 -8.88
C ARG A 86 -3.10 -13.27 -9.30
N MET A 87 -2.14 -12.74 -8.54
CA MET A 87 -0.73 -12.84 -8.82
C MET A 87 -0.25 -14.29 -8.97
N PRO A 88 -0.61 -15.28 -8.11
CA PRO A 88 -0.16 -16.67 -8.25
C PRO A 88 -0.50 -17.31 -9.61
N LYS A 89 -1.75 -17.13 -10.06
CA LYS A 89 -2.21 -17.70 -11.34
C LYS A 89 -1.54 -17.04 -12.55
N ILE A 90 -1.29 -15.74 -12.48
CA ILE A 90 -0.56 -15.01 -13.52
C ILE A 90 0.90 -15.43 -13.51
N PHE A 91 1.50 -15.54 -12.32
CA PHE A 91 2.87 -15.96 -12.12
C PHE A 91 3.14 -17.31 -12.75
N ALA A 92 2.36 -18.33 -12.38
CA ALA A 92 2.52 -19.69 -12.90
C ALA A 92 2.39 -19.79 -14.42
N ARG A 93 1.55 -18.96 -15.05
CA ARG A 93 1.21 -19.07 -16.48
C ARG A 93 2.01 -18.16 -17.41
N GLN A 94 2.34 -16.96 -16.95
CA GLN A 94 2.84 -15.88 -17.80
C GLN A 94 4.19 -15.31 -17.34
N ILE A 95 4.68 -15.70 -16.16
CA ILE A 95 5.93 -15.18 -15.60
C ILE A 95 6.92 -16.31 -15.41
N ALA A 96 6.61 -17.29 -14.55
CA ALA A 96 7.51 -18.37 -14.17
C ALA A 96 8.17 -19.11 -15.36
N PRO A 97 7.45 -19.44 -16.45
CA PRO A 97 8.06 -20.13 -17.60
C PRO A 97 9.07 -19.28 -18.39
N TYR A 98 9.09 -17.97 -18.16
CA TYR A 98 9.87 -17.01 -18.94
C TYR A 98 10.99 -16.35 -18.12
N LEU A 99 11.15 -16.76 -16.86
CA LEU A 99 12.22 -16.26 -16.00
C LEU A 99 13.57 -16.87 -16.39
N GLY A 100 14.58 -16.02 -16.45
CA GLY A 100 15.98 -16.38 -16.67
C GLY A 100 16.81 -16.29 -15.39
N ALA A 101 17.93 -17.03 -15.35
CA ALA A 101 18.85 -17.01 -14.22
C ALA A 101 19.43 -15.61 -13.97
N GLY A 102 19.54 -15.23 -12.69
CA GLY A 102 20.08 -13.95 -12.26
C GLY A 102 19.13 -12.76 -12.40
N GLN A 103 17.91 -12.94 -12.92
CA GLN A 103 16.88 -11.91 -12.87
C GLN A 103 16.45 -11.63 -11.43
N THR A 104 15.97 -10.41 -11.18
CA THR A 104 15.39 -10.01 -9.89
C THR A 104 13.87 -10.00 -9.97
N LEU A 105 13.20 -10.74 -9.08
CA LEU A 105 11.76 -10.58 -8.82
C LEU A 105 11.55 -9.60 -7.68
N LEU A 106 10.77 -8.55 -7.94
CA LEU A 106 10.46 -7.49 -7.00
C LEU A 106 8.97 -7.48 -6.65
N PHE A 107 8.68 -7.38 -5.36
CA PHE A 107 7.32 -7.26 -4.81
C PHE A 107 7.14 -5.90 -4.10
N ALA A 108 5.90 -5.42 -4.03
CA ALA A 108 5.54 -4.27 -3.19
C ALA A 108 4.85 -4.66 -1.88
N HIS A 109 4.60 -5.97 -1.70
CA HIS A 109 4.05 -6.57 -0.50
C HIS A 109 4.48 -8.04 -0.43
N GLY A 110 4.77 -8.54 0.77
CA GLY A 110 5.37 -9.86 0.97
C GLY A 110 4.36 -11.01 0.94
N PHE A 111 3.06 -10.74 0.94
CA PHE A 111 1.97 -11.72 1.05
C PHE A 111 2.19 -12.98 0.20
N ALA A 112 2.46 -12.79 -1.09
CA ALA A 112 2.51 -13.90 -2.03
C ALA A 112 3.64 -14.88 -1.72
N VAL A 113 4.80 -14.36 -1.31
CA VAL A 113 6.02 -15.11 -1.00
C VAL A 113 5.95 -15.67 0.43
N PHE A 114 5.57 -14.83 1.40
CA PHE A 114 5.50 -15.21 2.81
C PHE A 114 4.51 -16.35 3.07
N TYR A 115 3.31 -16.27 2.48
CA TYR A 115 2.31 -17.34 2.55
C TYR A 115 2.48 -18.44 1.50
N LYS A 116 3.61 -18.46 0.78
CA LYS A 116 3.98 -19.52 -0.17
C LYS A 116 2.97 -19.75 -1.30
N THR A 117 2.17 -18.74 -1.64
CA THR A 117 1.29 -18.80 -2.83
C THR A 117 2.10 -18.67 -4.13
N ILE A 118 3.29 -18.07 -4.02
CA ILE A 118 4.34 -18.08 -5.03
C ILE A 118 5.60 -18.61 -4.34
N VAL A 119 6.24 -19.59 -4.96
CA VAL A 119 7.58 -20.06 -4.57
C VAL A 119 8.53 -19.67 -5.71
N PRO A 120 9.34 -18.61 -5.54
CA PRO A 120 10.26 -18.19 -6.58
C PRO A 120 11.36 -19.24 -6.83
N PRO A 121 11.78 -19.45 -8.09
CA PRO A 121 12.95 -20.27 -8.41
C PRO A 121 14.22 -19.81 -7.71
N ALA A 122 15.06 -20.75 -7.27
CA ALA A 122 16.28 -20.48 -6.49
C ALA A 122 17.40 -19.75 -7.27
N HIS A 123 17.29 -19.66 -8.60
CA HIS A 123 18.25 -18.98 -9.47
C HIS A 123 17.95 -17.48 -9.66
N LEU A 124 17.13 -16.89 -8.78
CA LEU A 124 16.68 -15.51 -8.86
C LEU A 124 17.05 -14.75 -7.60
N ASP A 125 17.22 -13.44 -7.75
CA ASP A 125 17.10 -12.54 -6.60
C ASP A 125 15.61 -12.30 -6.33
N VAL A 126 15.23 -12.28 -5.05
CA VAL A 126 13.84 -12.02 -4.62
C VAL A 126 13.87 -10.93 -3.59
N VAL A 127 13.30 -9.79 -3.94
CA VAL A 127 13.35 -8.57 -3.14
C VAL A 127 11.97 -7.94 -3.00
N MET A 128 11.84 -7.07 -2.02
CA MET A 128 10.67 -6.25 -1.82
C MET A 128 11.06 -4.81 -1.60
N VAL A 129 10.28 -3.92 -2.20
CA VAL A 129 10.28 -2.49 -1.92
C VAL A 129 8.83 -2.09 -1.72
N ALA A 130 8.43 -1.85 -0.47
CA ALA A 130 7.05 -1.56 -0.09
C ALA A 130 6.92 -0.10 0.39
N PRO A 131 6.54 0.84 -0.50
CA PRO A 131 6.17 2.19 -0.10
C PRO A 131 5.00 2.16 0.88
N LYS A 132 5.12 2.87 2.00
CA LYS A 132 4.06 3.01 3.00
C LYS A 132 3.10 4.15 2.61
N ALA A 133 2.61 4.09 1.37
CA ALA A 133 1.65 5.02 0.80
C ALA A 133 0.91 4.40 -0.38
N LEU A 134 -0.28 4.93 -0.68
CA LEU A 134 -1.01 4.58 -1.90
C LEU A 134 -0.26 5.09 -3.14
N GLY A 135 -0.25 4.30 -4.21
CA GLY A 135 0.44 4.65 -5.46
C GLY A 135 0.20 6.10 -5.97
N PRO A 136 -1.05 6.60 -6.06
CA PRO A 136 -1.29 7.99 -6.44
C PRO A 136 -0.66 9.03 -5.50
N MET A 137 -0.61 8.75 -4.19
CA MET A 137 0.06 9.62 -3.23
C MET A 137 1.57 9.57 -3.42
N MET A 138 2.14 8.37 -3.60
CA MET A 138 3.56 8.21 -3.91
C MET A 138 3.95 9.02 -5.15
N ARG A 139 3.16 8.93 -6.24
CA ARG A 139 3.43 9.70 -7.46
C ARG A 139 3.36 11.21 -7.21
N ARG A 140 2.32 11.68 -6.52
CA ARG A 140 2.14 13.10 -6.23
C ARG A 140 3.28 13.68 -5.38
N GLU A 141 3.70 12.97 -4.34
CA GLU A 141 4.81 13.43 -3.51
C GLU A 141 6.13 13.41 -4.30
N PHE A 142 6.34 12.41 -5.16
CA PHE A 142 7.51 12.37 -6.05
C PHE A 142 7.59 13.57 -6.99
N GLU A 143 6.47 13.95 -7.62
CA GLU A 143 6.36 15.12 -8.52
C GLU A 143 6.60 16.45 -7.80
N ARG A 144 6.35 16.49 -6.49
CA ARG A 144 6.63 17.65 -5.62
C ARG A 144 8.08 17.72 -5.12
N GLY A 145 8.94 16.79 -5.55
CA GLY A 145 10.31 16.68 -5.05
C GLY A 145 10.40 16.03 -3.66
N HIS A 146 9.29 15.57 -3.10
CA HIS A 146 9.24 14.78 -1.86
C HIS A 146 9.30 13.28 -2.17
N GLY A 147 9.16 12.46 -1.12
CA GLY A 147 9.03 11.01 -1.23
C GLY A 147 8.12 10.48 -0.13
N VAL A 148 7.82 9.19 -0.19
CA VAL A 148 7.09 8.48 0.86
C VAL A 148 8.03 7.47 1.53
N PRO A 149 7.90 7.20 2.84
CA PRO A 149 8.69 6.17 3.48
C PRO A 149 8.49 4.82 2.79
N ALA A 150 9.53 4.00 2.77
CA ALA A 150 9.41 2.62 2.30
C ALA A 150 10.17 1.67 3.22
N ILE A 151 9.82 0.40 3.09
CA ILE A 151 10.59 -0.69 3.68
C ILE A 151 11.11 -1.61 2.57
N VAL A 152 12.30 -2.15 2.81
CA VAL A 152 13.02 -3.02 1.88
C VAL A 152 13.33 -4.35 2.55
N ALA A 153 13.14 -5.44 1.82
CA ALA A 153 13.49 -6.78 2.29
C ALA A 153 14.12 -7.60 1.16
N VAL A 154 14.94 -8.57 1.55
CA VAL A 154 15.55 -9.56 0.65
C VAL A 154 15.15 -10.95 1.15
N GLU A 155 14.52 -11.75 0.29
CA GLU A 155 14.16 -13.15 0.56
C GLU A 155 15.19 -14.11 -0.04
N GLN A 156 15.67 -13.81 -1.25
CA GLN A 156 16.69 -14.60 -1.96
C GLN A 156 17.74 -13.66 -2.57
N ASN A 157 19.01 -14.03 -2.45
CA ASN A 157 20.14 -13.24 -2.94
C ASN A 157 21.08 -14.13 -3.77
N PHE A 158 20.59 -14.64 -4.89
CA PHE A 158 21.32 -15.51 -5.80
C PHE A 158 22.55 -14.81 -6.41
N THR A 159 22.44 -13.54 -6.78
CA THR A 159 23.52 -12.81 -7.47
C THR A 159 24.52 -12.14 -6.52
N GLY A 160 24.20 -12.09 -5.23
CA GLY A 160 24.91 -11.28 -4.24
C GLY A 160 24.53 -9.79 -4.24
N ARG A 161 23.69 -9.33 -5.19
CA ARG A 161 23.36 -7.90 -5.37
C ARG A 161 21.94 -7.52 -4.97
N ALA A 162 21.11 -8.47 -4.52
CA ALA A 162 19.68 -8.26 -4.26
C ALA A 162 19.39 -7.04 -3.38
N ARG A 163 20.12 -6.90 -2.27
CA ARG A 163 20.00 -5.76 -1.35
C ARG A 163 20.27 -4.42 -2.05
N ALA A 164 21.35 -4.35 -2.84
CA ALA A 164 21.73 -3.13 -3.55
C ALA A 164 20.68 -2.76 -4.61
N THR A 165 20.18 -3.75 -5.35
CA THR A 165 19.08 -3.57 -6.32
C THR A 165 17.81 -3.05 -5.66
N ALA A 166 17.41 -3.62 -4.53
CA ALA A 166 16.20 -3.20 -3.80
C ALA A 166 16.32 -1.76 -3.26
N MET A 167 17.48 -1.40 -2.71
CA MET A 167 17.77 -0.04 -2.27
C MET A 167 17.76 0.95 -3.43
N ALA A 168 18.42 0.60 -4.54
CA ALA A 168 18.46 1.44 -5.74
C ALA A 168 17.06 1.67 -6.31
N TRP A 169 16.22 0.63 -6.34
CA TRP A 169 14.81 0.74 -6.72
C TRP A 169 14.04 1.68 -5.78
N ALA A 170 14.21 1.54 -4.46
CA ALA A 170 13.58 2.43 -3.48
C ALA A 170 13.97 3.90 -3.68
N LYS A 171 15.24 4.17 -3.97
CA LYS A 171 15.71 5.52 -4.32
C LYS A 171 15.09 6.01 -5.63
N ALA A 172 15.08 5.18 -6.67
CA ALA A 172 14.56 5.56 -7.99
C ALA A 172 13.06 5.86 -7.98
N ILE A 173 12.27 5.26 -7.08
CA ILE A 173 10.86 5.64 -6.88
C ILE A 173 10.67 6.80 -5.90
N GLY A 174 11.75 7.37 -5.37
CA GLY A 174 11.80 8.56 -4.51
C GLY A 174 11.71 8.29 -3.00
N CYS A 175 11.66 7.04 -2.56
CA CYS A 175 11.47 6.73 -1.14
C CYS A 175 12.66 7.12 -0.26
N GLY A 176 13.88 7.17 -0.81
CA GLY A 176 15.06 7.65 -0.09
C GLY A 176 15.02 9.14 0.29
N ARG A 177 14.11 9.94 -0.30
CA ARG A 177 13.87 11.34 0.12
C ARG A 177 13.22 11.42 1.50
N ALA A 178 12.30 10.50 1.78
CA ALA A 178 11.65 10.39 3.10
C ALA A 178 12.49 9.53 4.05
N GLY A 179 12.77 8.28 3.66
CA GLY A 179 13.51 7.32 4.46
C GLY A 179 13.12 5.88 4.11
N VAL A 180 14.12 5.00 4.10
CA VAL A 180 13.98 3.57 3.80
C VAL A 180 14.46 2.77 5.01
N ILE A 181 13.68 1.78 5.45
CA ILE A 181 14.02 0.89 6.56
C ILE A 181 14.15 -0.54 6.04
N GLU A 182 15.15 -1.28 6.51
CA GLU A 182 15.29 -2.71 6.21
C GLU A 182 14.42 -3.57 7.13
N THR A 183 13.85 -4.62 6.57
CA THR A 183 12.97 -5.57 7.25
C THR A 183 13.04 -6.94 6.56
N THR A 184 12.13 -7.83 6.92
CA THR A 184 11.95 -9.14 6.28
C THR A 184 10.59 -9.22 5.58
N PHE A 185 10.43 -10.17 4.65
CA PHE A 185 9.12 -10.44 4.04
C PHE A 185 8.05 -10.77 5.09
N ARG A 186 8.43 -11.48 6.16
CA ARG A 186 7.57 -11.79 7.30
C ARG A 186 7.11 -10.53 8.02
N GLU A 187 8.05 -9.73 8.51
CA GLU A 187 7.74 -8.53 9.30
C GLU A 187 6.88 -7.56 8.50
N GLU A 188 7.22 -7.31 7.24
CA GLU A 188 6.42 -6.46 6.38
C GLU A 188 5.00 -7.01 6.21
N THR A 189 4.85 -8.30 5.86
CA THR A 189 3.53 -8.87 5.61
C THR A 189 2.67 -8.84 6.87
N GLU A 190 3.24 -9.21 8.02
CA GLU A 190 2.51 -9.25 9.28
C GLU A 190 2.09 -7.85 9.74
N THR A 191 3.00 -6.87 9.65
CA THR A 191 2.74 -5.51 10.13
C THR A 191 1.84 -4.71 9.20
N ASP A 192 1.99 -4.88 7.89
CA ASP A 192 1.16 -4.22 6.88
C ASP A 192 -0.30 -4.70 6.97
N LEU A 193 -0.52 -6.02 6.96
CA LEU A 193 -1.85 -6.60 7.15
C LEU A 193 -2.48 -6.21 8.49
N PHE A 194 -1.67 -6.13 9.55
CA PHE A 194 -2.15 -5.69 10.86
C PHE A 194 -2.57 -4.23 10.82
N GLY A 195 -1.74 -3.35 10.28
CA GLY A 195 -2.01 -1.91 10.17
C GLY A 195 -3.30 -1.64 9.40
N GLU A 196 -3.48 -2.28 8.25
CA GLU A 196 -4.69 -2.12 7.43
C GLU A 196 -5.95 -2.65 8.13
N GLN A 197 -5.87 -3.80 8.80
CA GLN A 197 -7.03 -4.39 9.48
C GLN A 197 -7.41 -3.64 10.75
N ALA A 198 -6.43 -3.32 11.60
CA ALA A 198 -6.66 -2.81 12.94
C ALA A 198 -6.82 -1.28 12.99
N VAL A 199 -6.16 -0.53 12.10
CA VAL A 199 -6.07 0.93 12.21
C VAL A 199 -6.44 1.61 10.89
N LEU A 200 -5.61 1.49 9.86
CA LEU A 200 -5.63 2.35 8.66
C LEU A 200 -6.94 2.25 7.87
N CYS A 201 -7.49 1.04 7.78
CA CYS A 201 -8.73 0.79 7.05
C CYS A 201 -9.83 0.30 7.99
N GLY A 202 -9.70 -0.92 8.52
CA GLY A 202 -10.77 -1.57 9.29
C GLY A 202 -11.17 -0.77 10.53
N GLY A 203 -10.22 -0.46 11.41
CA GLY A 203 -10.45 0.30 12.64
C GLY A 203 -11.01 1.70 12.40
N THR A 204 -10.34 2.49 11.56
CA THR A 204 -10.73 3.87 11.26
C THR A 204 -12.14 3.93 10.65
N THR A 205 -12.42 3.13 9.62
CA THR A 205 -13.74 3.15 8.97
C THR A 205 -14.86 2.64 9.86
N ALA A 206 -14.58 1.68 10.75
CA ALA A 206 -15.55 1.21 11.73
C ALA A 206 -15.84 2.29 12.79
N LEU A 207 -14.81 2.95 13.35
CA LEU A 207 -14.98 4.01 14.35
C LEU A 207 -15.81 5.17 13.80
N ILE A 208 -15.46 5.66 12.61
CA ILE A 208 -16.19 6.73 11.91
C ILE A 208 -17.67 6.37 11.74
N ARG A 209 -17.95 5.16 11.25
CA ARG A 209 -19.33 4.72 10.97
C ARG A 209 -20.15 4.56 12.24
N ASN A 210 -19.58 3.96 13.28
CA ASN A 210 -20.27 3.79 14.54
C ASN A 210 -20.57 5.14 15.20
N ALA A 211 -19.60 6.07 15.22
CA ALA A 211 -19.80 7.42 15.75
C ALA A 211 -20.90 8.18 14.97
N PHE A 212 -20.87 8.10 13.63
CA PHE A 212 -21.90 8.67 12.78
C PHE A 212 -23.29 8.08 13.07
N GLU A 213 -23.40 6.75 13.20
CA GLU A 213 -24.66 6.08 13.50
C GLU A 213 -25.22 6.49 14.86
N VAL A 214 -24.37 6.67 15.88
CA VAL A 214 -24.78 7.13 17.22
C VAL A 214 -25.41 8.53 17.14
N LEU A 215 -24.76 9.49 16.48
CA LEU A 215 -25.30 10.84 16.35
C LEU A 215 -26.62 10.87 15.56
N VAL A 216 -26.68 10.16 14.43
CA VAL A 216 -27.91 10.14 13.63
C VAL A 216 -29.07 9.47 14.38
N ARG A 217 -28.82 8.39 15.13
CA ARG A 217 -29.86 7.75 15.96
C ARG A 217 -30.33 8.63 17.12
N ALA A 218 -29.48 9.52 17.61
CA ALA A 218 -29.84 10.52 18.62
C ALA A 218 -30.63 11.71 18.04
N GLY A 219 -30.91 11.73 16.73
CA GLY A 219 -31.74 12.75 16.07
C GLY A 219 -30.94 13.92 15.45
N TYR A 220 -29.61 13.87 15.48
CA TYR A 220 -28.79 14.89 14.81
C TYR A 220 -28.84 14.74 13.29
N ALA A 221 -28.71 15.86 12.58
CA ALA A 221 -28.68 15.87 11.12
C ALA A 221 -27.49 15.03 10.59
N PRO A 222 -27.70 14.16 9.58
CA PRO A 222 -26.63 13.36 8.98
C PRO A 222 -25.46 14.20 8.48
N GLU A 223 -25.73 15.40 7.98
CA GLU A 223 -24.71 16.31 7.50
C GLU A 223 -23.80 16.81 8.63
N LEU A 224 -24.38 17.15 9.79
CA LEU A 224 -23.62 17.53 10.99
C LEU A 224 -22.78 16.34 11.50
N ALA A 225 -23.39 15.16 11.61
CA ALA A 225 -22.66 13.95 12.01
C ALA A 225 -21.51 13.60 11.06
N TYR A 226 -21.64 13.89 9.76
CA TYR A 226 -20.55 13.71 8.80
C TYR A 226 -19.38 14.66 9.06
N PHE A 227 -19.65 15.93 9.41
CA PHE A 227 -18.60 16.89 9.75
C PHE A 227 -17.81 16.42 10.96
N GLU A 228 -18.51 16.15 12.06
CA GLU A 228 -17.95 15.75 13.35
C GLU A 228 -17.19 14.42 13.28
N CYS A 229 -17.78 13.39 12.65
CA CYS A 229 -17.24 12.03 12.74
C CYS A 229 -16.28 11.65 11.60
N LEU A 230 -16.18 12.45 10.53
CA LEU A 230 -15.33 12.12 9.38
C LEU A 230 -14.57 13.32 8.82
N HIS A 231 -15.23 14.45 8.58
CA HIS A 231 -14.57 15.58 7.94
C HIS A 231 -13.40 16.09 8.79
N GLU A 232 -13.65 16.35 10.07
CA GLU A 232 -12.66 16.94 10.97
C GLU A 232 -11.55 15.98 11.37
N LEU A 233 -11.78 14.67 11.27
CA LEU A 233 -10.75 13.66 11.50
C LEU A 233 -9.53 13.87 10.60
N LYS A 234 -9.71 14.41 9.38
CA LYS A 234 -8.58 14.77 8.52
C LYS A 234 -7.63 15.75 9.22
N PHE A 235 -8.16 16.82 9.81
CA PHE A 235 -7.33 17.86 10.43
C PHE A 235 -6.62 17.34 11.68
N ILE A 236 -7.30 16.53 12.48
CA ILE A 236 -6.67 15.87 13.64
C ILE A 236 -5.52 14.95 13.19
N VAL A 237 -5.74 14.15 12.13
CA VAL A 237 -4.68 13.28 11.60
C VAL A 237 -3.52 14.08 11.00
N ASP A 238 -3.80 15.20 10.32
CA ASP A 238 -2.76 16.09 9.81
C ASP A 238 -1.89 16.64 10.96
N LEU A 239 -2.51 17.12 12.05
CA LEU A 239 -1.79 17.59 13.24
C LEU A 239 -0.95 16.49 13.90
N ILE A 240 -1.50 15.27 14.02
CA ILE A 240 -0.74 14.12 14.57
C ILE A 240 0.45 13.79 13.68
N HIS A 241 0.30 13.88 12.36
CA HIS A 241 1.39 13.62 11.43
C HIS A 241 2.48 14.68 11.50
N GLU A 242 2.11 15.95 11.70
CA GLU A 242 3.04 17.08 11.75
C GLU A 242 3.75 17.22 13.12
N ALA A 243 3.03 17.01 14.22
CA ALA A 243 3.49 17.35 15.57
C ALA A 243 3.36 16.19 16.60
N GLY A 244 2.91 15.01 16.17
CA GLY A 244 2.67 13.87 17.05
C GLY A 244 1.44 14.02 17.94
N LEU A 245 1.16 13.00 18.75
CA LEU A 245 0.00 12.99 19.65
C LEU A 245 0.05 14.12 20.70
N ALA A 246 1.24 14.45 21.20
CA ALA A 246 1.43 15.55 22.14
C ALA A 246 1.19 16.91 21.47
N GLY A 247 1.79 17.16 20.30
CA GLY A 247 1.61 18.43 19.59
C GLY A 247 0.17 18.64 19.09
N MET A 248 -0.52 17.57 18.69
CA MET A 248 -1.97 17.65 18.43
C MET A 248 -2.72 18.12 19.67
N ARG A 249 -2.41 17.56 20.85
CA ARG A 249 -3.04 17.96 22.11
C ARG A 249 -2.77 19.43 22.41
N ASP A 250 -1.56 19.92 22.19
CA ASP A 250 -1.21 21.32 22.43
C ASP A 250 -2.04 22.31 21.61
N LEU A 251 -2.58 21.88 20.47
CA LEU A 251 -3.33 22.71 19.52
C LEU A 251 -4.86 22.63 19.66
N ILE A 252 -5.39 21.66 20.40
CA ILE A 252 -6.84 21.54 20.67
C ILE A 252 -7.22 22.22 22.00
N SER A 253 -8.50 22.51 22.19
CA SER A 253 -9.00 23.13 23.43
C SER A 253 -8.83 22.23 24.65
N ASP A 254 -8.76 22.80 25.85
CA ASP A 254 -8.63 22.03 27.08
C ASP A 254 -9.81 21.08 27.31
N THR A 255 -11.02 21.48 26.88
CA THR A 255 -12.19 20.60 26.86
C THR A 255 -11.98 19.37 25.98
N ALA A 256 -11.39 19.53 24.79
CA ALA A 256 -11.09 18.43 23.89
C ALA A 256 -9.96 17.54 24.43
N LYS A 257 -8.91 18.11 25.04
CA LYS A 257 -7.85 17.35 25.72
C LYS A 257 -8.41 16.47 26.83
N TRP A 258 -9.28 17.04 27.67
CA TRP A 258 -9.95 16.30 28.75
C TRP A 258 -10.82 15.18 28.18
N GLY A 259 -11.59 15.46 27.13
CA GLY A 259 -12.37 14.46 26.41
C GLY A 259 -11.52 13.31 25.85
N ASP A 260 -10.44 13.61 25.14
CA ASP A 260 -9.49 12.62 24.61
C ASP A 260 -8.96 11.71 25.73
N LEU A 261 -8.40 12.30 26.79
CA LEU A 261 -7.73 11.55 27.85
C LEU A 261 -8.68 10.73 28.74
N VAL A 262 -9.93 11.18 28.93
CA VAL A 262 -10.89 10.53 29.84
C VAL A 262 -11.88 9.63 29.10
N VAL A 263 -12.32 10.01 27.90
CA VAL A 263 -13.31 9.26 27.11
C VAL A 263 -12.62 8.31 26.14
N GLY A 264 -11.48 8.70 25.54
CA GLY A 264 -10.74 7.88 24.58
C GLY A 264 -10.49 6.44 25.07
N PRO A 265 -9.90 6.22 26.26
CA PRO A 265 -9.67 4.89 26.81
C PRO A 265 -10.94 4.08 27.12
N LYS A 266 -12.12 4.72 27.18
CA LYS A 266 -13.42 4.05 27.36
C LYS A 266 -14.01 3.58 26.03
N ILE A 267 -13.68 4.27 24.93
CA ILE A 267 -14.09 3.89 23.58
C ILE A 267 -13.11 2.85 22.99
N VAL A 268 -11.81 3.07 23.19
CA VAL A 268 -10.73 2.16 22.78
C VAL A 268 -10.12 1.57 24.04
N ASP A 269 -10.82 0.59 24.59
CA ASP A 269 -10.48 -0.05 25.86
C ASP A 269 -9.57 -1.29 25.67
N LYS A 270 -9.36 -2.04 26.76
CA LYS A 270 -8.59 -3.28 26.74
C LYS A 270 -9.18 -4.34 25.79
N HIS A 271 -10.50 -4.39 25.62
CA HIS A 271 -11.13 -5.33 24.70
C HIS A 271 -10.74 -5.04 23.24
N VAL A 272 -10.61 -3.77 22.86
CA VAL A 272 -10.09 -3.40 21.54
C VAL A 272 -8.65 -3.89 21.36
N GLN A 273 -7.79 -3.75 22.38
CA GLN A 273 -6.41 -4.26 22.33
C GLN A 273 -6.38 -5.80 22.18
N GLU A 274 -7.26 -6.53 22.88
CA GLU A 274 -7.39 -7.99 22.77
C GLU A 274 -7.83 -8.42 21.36
N ASN A 275 -8.74 -7.68 20.74
CA ASN A 275 -9.17 -7.90 19.37
C ASN A 275 -8.04 -7.64 18.36
N MET A 276 -7.25 -6.58 18.56
CA MET A 276 -6.05 -6.33 17.77
C MET A 276 -5.05 -7.48 17.89
N ALA A 277 -4.77 -7.95 19.11
CA ALA A 277 -3.89 -9.09 19.34
C ALA A 277 -4.41 -10.37 18.65
N LYS A 278 -5.72 -10.60 18.65
CA LYS A 278 -6.36 -11.72 17.92
C LYS A 278 -6.21 -11.59 16.41
N ALA A 279 -6.37 -10.39 15.85
CA ALA A 279 -6.14 -10.13 14.43
C ALA A 279 -4.69 -10.46 14.04
N LEU A 280 -3.71 -10.00 14.83
CA LEU A 280 -2.30 -10.32 14.62
C LEU A 280 -2.02 -11.84 14.69
N ARG A 281 -2.63 -12.56 15.63
CA ARG A 281 -2.53 -14.04 15.69
C ARG A 281 -3.11 -14.72 14.43
N ASN A 282 -4.22 -14.21 13.90
CA ASN A 282 -4.82 -14.75 12.68
C ASN A 282 -3.96 -14.48 11.44
N ILE A 283 -3.27 -13.34 11.39
CA ILE A 283 -2.30 -12.98 10.35
C ILE A 283 -1.08 -13.92 10.43
N ARG A 284 -0.46 -14.02 11.61
CA ARG A 284 0.73 -14.87 11.85
C ARG A 284 0.51 -16.35 11.55
N SER A 285 -0.66 -16.88 11.89
CA SER A 285 -1.03 -18.28 11.62
C SER A 285 -1.45 -18.54 10.16
N GLY A 286 -1.49 -17.51 9.32
CA GLY A 286 -1.97 -17.56 7.94
C GLY A 286 -3.47 -17.82 7.80
N LYS A 287 -4.25 -17.78 8.90
CA LYS A 287 -5.70 -17.96 8.86
C LYS A 287 -6.36 -16.91 7.98
N PHE A 288 -5.98 -15.63 8.16
CA PHE A 288 -6.49 -14.54 7.34
C PHE A 288 -6.19 -14.77 5.85
N ALA A 289 -4.95 -15.13 5.51
CA ALA A 289 -4.53 -15.37 4.12
C ALA A 289 -5.34 -16.49 3.47
N ARG A 290 -5.51 -17.63 4.16
CA ARG A 290 -6.31 -18.76 3.66
C ARG A 290 -7.77 -18.38 3.42
N GLU A 291 -8.40 -17.66 4.36
CA GLU A 291 -9.77 -17.18 4.22
C GLU A 291 -9.92 -16.22 3.04
N PHE A 292 -9.00 -15.26 2.89
CA PHE A 292 -9.01 -14.29 1.81
C PHE A 292 -8.81 -14.94 0.43
N ILE A 293 -7.81 -15.81 0.29
CA ILE A 293 -7.55 -16.54 -0.96
C ILE A 293 -8.79 -17.37 -1.34
N HIS A 294 -9.32 -18.14 -0.39
CA HIS A 294 -10.50 -18.98 -0.63
C HIS A 294 -11.71 -18.18 -1.09
N GLU A 295 -11.98 -17.04 -0.45
CA GLU A 295 -13.07 -16.14 -0.84
C GLU A 295 -12.89 -15.64 -2.28
N MET A 296 -11.66 -15.23 -2.64
CA MET A 296 -11.37 -14.67 -3.96
C MET A 296 -11.39 -15.73 -5.07
N GLU A 297 -10.92 -16.95 -4.81
CA GLU A 297 -10.96 -18.07 -5.74
C GLU A 297 -12.38 -18.53 -6.06
N ARG A 298 -13.31 -18.47 -5.09
CA ARG A 298 -14.74 -18.74 -5.27
C ARG A 298 -15.51 -17.56 -5.87
N GLY A 299 -14.76 -16.63 -6.47
CA GLY A 299 -15.30 -15.50 -7.17
C GLY A 299 -15.70 -14.34 -6.27
N GLY A 300 -15.42 -14.31 -4.96
CA GLY A 300 -15.55 -13.10 -4.13
C GLY A 300 -16.98 -12.63 -3.81
N THR A 301 -17.92 -13.56 -3.64
CA THR A 301 -19.34 -13.23 -3.42
C THR A 301 -19.59 -12.54 -2.08
N ARG A 302 -19.05 -13.05 -0.97
CA ARG A 302 -19.16 -12.39 0.34
C ARG A 302 -18.42 -11.07 0.34
N TYR A 303 -17.24 -11.01 -0.27
CA TYR A 303 -16.47 -9.77 -0.44
C TYR A 303 -17.29 -8.69 -1.15
N ARG A 304 -17.91 -9.00 -2.29
CA ARG A 304 -18.80 -8.05 -2.99
C ARG A 304 -20.02 -7.66 -2.18
N ALA A 305 -20.61 -8.59 -1.43
CA ALA A 305 -21.76 -8.29 -0.57
C ALA A 305 -21.39 -7.31 0.56
N LEU A 306 -20.24 -7.50 1.19
CA LEU A 306 -19.70 -6.58 2.21
C LEU A 306 -19.43 -5.19 1.62
N LEU A 307 -18.79 -5.12 0.45
CA LEU A 307 -18.58 -3.85 -0.25
C LEU A 307 -19.89 -3.15 -0.62
N ARG A 308 -20.87 -3.90 -1.11
CA ARG A 308 -22.19 -3.35 -1.43
C ARG A 308 -22.85 -2.79 -0.18
N LYS A 309 -22.84 -3.52 0.94
CA LYS A 309 -23.39 -3.03 2.22
C LYS A 309 -22.69 -1.74 2.65
N ALA A 310 -21.35 -1.69 2.59
CA ALA A 310 -20.59 -0.49 2.96
C ALA A 310 -20.95 0.72 2.08
N ARG A 311 -21.12 0.55 0.77
CA ARG A 311 -21.49 1.62 -0.17
C ARG A 311 -22.87 2.22 0.06
N HIS A 312 -23.80 1.45 0.64
CA HIS A 312 -25.16 1.89 0.94
C HIS A 312 -25.30 2.50 2.35
N HIS A 313 -24.20 2.60 3.11
CA HIS A 313 -24.24 3.23 4.43
C HIS A 313 -24.65 4.71 4.33
N PRO A 314 -25.51 5.24 5.24
CA PRO A 314 -26.01 6.61 5.12
C PRO A 314 -24.93 7.69 5.11
N ILE A 315 -23.77 7.45 5.75
CA ILE A 315 -22.61 8.38 5.69
C ILE A 315 -22.15 8.66 4.27
N GLU A 316 -22.29 7.70 3.34
CA GLU A 316 -21.91 7.88 1.95
C GLU A 316 -22.85 8.82 1.22
N THR A 317 -24.14 8.80 1.58
CA THR A 317 -25.15 9.73 1.04
C THR A 317 -24.92 11.14 1.57
N ALA A 318 -24.70 11.31 2.88
CA ALA A 318 -24.35 12.60 3.47
C ALA A 318 -23.06 13.17 2.84
N GLY A 319 -22.03 12.33 2.72
CA GLY A 319 -20.76 12.73 2.13
C GLY A 319 -20.85 13.11 0.65
N ARG A 320 -21.70 12.44 -0.15
CA ARG A 320 -21.93 12.83 -1.55
C ARG A 320 -22.53 14.24 -1.69
N ARG A 321 -23.32 14.68 -0.70
CA ARG A 321 -23.89 16.05 -0.67
C ARG A 321 -22.86 17.08 -0.20
N ILE A 322 -22.08 16.74 0.83
CA ILE A 322 -21.15 17.67 1.47
C ILE A 322 -19.86 17.89 0.67
N ARG A 323 -19.23 16.82 0.17
CA ARG A 323 -17.90 16.92 -0.44
C ARG A 323 -17.82 17.91 -1.62
N PRO A 324 -18.82 18.02 -2.52
CA PRO A 324 -18.79 19.01 -3.61
C PRO A 324 -18.82 20.48 -3.15
N LEU A 325 -19.34 20.76 -1.95
CA LEU A 325 -19.38 22.12 -1.38
C LEU A 325 -17.98 22.61 -0.97
N MET A 326 -17.03 21.70 -0.78
CA MET A 326 -15.65 21.99 -0.42
C MET A 326 -14.83 22.31 -1.68
N THR A 327 -15.00 23.52 -2.22
CA THR A 327 -14.47 23.96 -3.52
C THR A 327 -12.95 23.80 -3.68
N TRP A 328 -12.20 23.79 -2.58
CA TRP A 328 -10.76 23.54 -2.55
C TRP A 328 -10.37 22.09 -2.88
N ARG A 329 -11.32 21.16 -2.96
CA ARG A 329 -11.09 19.76 -3.35
C ARG A 329 -11.11 19.51 -4.86
N ASN A 330 -11.52 20.48 -5.68
CA ASN A 330 -11.59 20.36 -7.15
C ASN A 330 -10.27 20.73 -7.86
N LYS A 331 -9.14 20.67 -7.14
CA LYS A 331 -7.78 20.86 -7.69
C LYS A 331 -6.91 19.66 -7.41
#